data_AF-A0ABD8AJK8-F1
#
_entry.id   AF-A0ABD8AJK8-F1
#
_cell.length_a   1.000
_cell.length_b   1.000
_cell.length_c   1.000
_cell.angle_alpha   90.00
_cell.angle_beta   90.00
_cell.angle_gamma   90.00
#
_symmetry.space_group_name_H-M   'P 1'
#
loop_
_entity.id
_entity.type
_entity.pdbx_description
1 polymer ?
#
loop_
_entity_poly.entity_id
_entity_poly.type
_entity_poly.pdbx_seq_one_letter_code
_entity_poly.pdbx_strand_id
1 'polypeptide(L)'
;MNKYKKIFSGLGLLSISTLIGAGVVACAKTKVEKEETPAPGTSDSKDLATIKNEASVEVEKLQGHEKYAELKAIIDKENATIEELNSAKTSAIEELNKYKEGVQTAIEAIADNAKKEELKKEIETANSYNDLKTIKDKIESKSSPDAKPKNDGKDNPNKKPGETDSSNQGKNEDSTGKDSNGKTEPEKDKKNEGGKQNNTGENSHTPAPKVTVDGKVKMLYLLADQFPYPDQNTTTKQDLKAKVDEIKNKNVADDEKLKQLDELEKTFVEYSSKIEKYNKILEIGFKLDASFPVVNKNGLNSRLSKLFSNDPEKKFTEEELIWQIYETIRQKGFEAKINKYAIISKDERNKDITESGITKITEDKKTAHGLNVDQLQEKINKMTKTVILVAKEAADLNADKIMYKDDMKSEKPTELINKIKTFTMKATTITEVDNIIAKIKEVVTKVKDIIKNANGKEAELKKKINDLKADSLDQIKSELDKIKP
;
A
#
# COMPACT_ATOMS: atom_id res chain seq x y z
N MET A 1 -18.85 -52.86 0.41
CA MET A 1 -19.67 -52.22 -0.66
C MET A 1 -20.01 -50.84 -0.13
N ASN A 2 -19.47 -49.70 -0.58
CA ASN A 2 -19.18 -49.17 -1.92
C ASN A 2 -20.46 -48.65 -2.63
N LYS A 3 -20.41 -47.41 -3.14
CA LYS A 3 -21.50 -46.41 -3.39
C LYS A 3 -21.79 -45.55 -2.13
N TYR A 4 -21.89 -44.22 -2.20
CA TYR A 4 -21.93 -43.31 -3.35
C TYR A 4 -20.60 -42.58 -3.64
N LYS A 5 -20.50 -41.89 -4.79
CA LYS A 5 -19.23 -41.43 -5.38
C LYS A 5 -19.42 -40.17 -6.25
N LYS A 6 -18.64 -39.11 -5.97
CA LYS A 6 -18.45 -37.86 -6.74
C LYS A 6 -19.71 -37.03 -7.09
N ILE A 7 -19.70 -35.75 -6.69
CA ILE A 7 -19.29 -34.66 -7.61
C ILE A 7 -18.24 -33.82 -6.87
N PHE A 8 -17.19 -33.38 -7.56
CA PHE A 8 -16.14 -32.49 -7.06
C PHE A 8 -15.66 -31.66 -8.26
N SER A 9 -15.92 -30.34 -8.26
CA SER A 9 -15.49 -29.44 -9.33
C SER A 9 -15.63 -27.98 -8.93
N GLY A 10 -14.51 -27.24 -8.92
CA GLY A 10 -14.52 -25.79 -9.11
C GLY A 10 -14.80 -24.90 -7.89
N LEU A 11 -13.92 -24.90 -6.89
CA LEU A 11 -13.47 -23.63 -6.29
C LEU A 11 -12.03 -23.78 -5.77
N GLY A 12 -11.07 -23.19 -6.48
CA GLY A 12 -9.66 -23.24 -6.11
C GLY A 12 -9.33 -22.18 -5.07
N LEU A 13 -9.13 -22.58 -3.81
CA LEU A 13 -8.50 -21.74 -2.79
C LEU A 13 -7.02 -21.55 -3.14
N LEU A 14 -6.74 -20.57 -3.99
CA LEU A 14 -5.38 -20.17 -4.35
C LEU A 14 -4.97 -19.01 -3.46
N SER A 15 -3.99 -19.26 -2.60
CA SER A 15 -3.50 -18.31 -1.60
C SER A 15 -2.86 -17.10 -2.26
N ILE A 16 -3.42 -15.90 -2.04
CA ILE A 16 -2.72 -14.65 -2.37
C ILE A 16 -1.61 -14.47 -1.34
N SER A 17 -0.40 -14.87 -1.72
CA SER A 17 0.82 -14.74 -0.94
C SER A 17 1.95 -14.34 -1.88
N THR A 18 2.59 -13.21 -1.57
CA THR A 18 3.79 -12.68 -2.23
C THR A 18 3.57 -12.10 -3.64
N LEU A 19 3.55 -10.76 -3.75
CA LEU A 19 4.10 -10.06 -4.92
C LEU A 19 4.71 -8.69 -4.56
N ILE A 20 5.69 -8.70 -3.66
CA ILE A 20 6.71 -7.63 -3.61
C ILE A 20 7.99 -8.27 -4.15
N GLY A 21 8.21 -8.11 -5.46
CA GLY A 21 9.35 -8.71 -6.16
C GLY A 21 10.66 -8.01 -5.80
N ALA A 22 11.72 -8.80 -5.61
CA ALA A 22 13.05 -8.25 -5.33
C ALA A 22 13.66 -7.60 -6.60
N GLY A 23 14.04 -6.32 -6.49
CA GLY A 23 14.82 -5.63 -7.51
C GLY A 23 16.27 -6.14 -7.55
N VAL A 24 16.54 -7.17 -8.35
CA VAL A 24 17.90 -7.68 -8.57
C VAL A 24 18.65 -6.70 -9.49
N VAL A 25 19.38 -5.76 -8.90
CA VAL A 25 20.24 -4.84 -9.65
C VAL A 25 21.49 -5.58 -10.13
N ALA A 26 21.53 -5.91 -11.42
CA ALA A 26 22.72 -6.43 -12.07
C ALA A 26 23.76 -5.32 -12.28
N CYS A 27 25.03 -5.58 -11.93
CA CYS A 27 26.08 -4.57 -11.96
C CYS A 27 26.50 -4.16 -13.38
N ALA A 28 26.08 -2.98 -13.84
CA ALA A 28 26.76 -2.26 -14.91
C ALA A 28 27.89 -1.40 -14.31
N LYS A 29 29.13 -1.58 -14.79
CA LYS A 29 30.28 -0.77 -14.33
C LYS A 29 30.34 0.55 -15.11
N THR A 30 30.20 1.67 -14.42
CA THR A 30 30.65 2.98 -14.90
C THR A 30 31.40 3.70 -13.76
N LYS A 31 32.43 4.47 -14.11
CA LYS A 31 33.51 4.86 -13.17
C LYS A 31 33.81 6.35 -13.31
N VAL A 32 33.26 7.17 -12.41
CA VAL A 32 33.65 8.59 -12.25
C VAL A 32 33.76 8.92 -10.75
N GLU A 33 35.01 9.07 -10.33
CA GLU A 33 35.59 10.04 -9.37
C GLU A 33 34.95 10.28 -7.97
N LYS A 34 35.68 11.03 -7.13
CA LYS A 34 35.36 11.28 -5.71
C LYS A 34 34.51 12.54 -5.57
N GLU A 35 33.63 12.54 -4.58
CA GLU A 35 33.45 13.71 -3.71
C GLU A 35 33.22 13.26 -2.24
N GLU A 36 33.11 14.21 -1.31
CA GLU A 36 33.45 13.97 0.11
C GLU A 36 32.31 13.42 1.00
N THR A 37 32.70 12.76 2.10
CA THR A 37 31.78 12.15 3.08
C THR A 37 31.29 13.13 4.15
N PRO A 38 29.96 13.27 4.35
CA PRO A 38 29.40 13.80 5.60
C PRO A 38 29.43 12.76 6.73
N ALA A 39 29.34 13.23 7.98
CA ALA A 39 29.39 12.41 9.19
C ALA A 39 28.04 11.68 9.50
N PRO A 40 28.05 10.55 10.23
CA PRO A 40 26.84 9.78 10.51
C PRO A 40 26.01 10.42 11.64
N GLY A 41 24.78 10.88 11.36
CA GLY A 41 23.94 11.44 12.43
C GLY A 41 22.59 12.06 12.08
N THR A 42 21.67 11.32 11.45
CA THR A 42 20.20 11.55 11.57
C THR A 42 19.42 10.36 11.03
N SER A 43 18.48 9.82 11.81
CA SER A 43 17.55 8.77 11.35
C SER A 43 16.30 8.72 12.22
N ASP A 44 15.25 9.42 11.78
CA ASP A 44 13.82 9.10 11.98
C ASP A 44 12.97 10.05 11.08
N SER A 45 13.44 10.31 9.85
CA SER A 45 12.72 11.01 8.77
C SER A 45 12.95 10.27 7.46
N LYS A 46 11.96 10.23 6.56
CA LYS A 46 12.20 9.83 5.17
C LYS A 46 12.98 10.94 4.49
N ASP A 47 14.12 10.60 3.90
CA ASP A 47 14.89 11.52 3.06
C ASP A 47 14.00 12.14 1.97
N LEU A 48 14.14 13.45 1.75
CA LEU A 48 13.40 14.21 0.76
C LEU A 48 13.58 13.61 -0.66
N ALA A 49 14.76 13.07 -0.97
CA ALA A 49 14.98 12.36 -2.23
C ALA A 49 14.13 11.08 -2.34
N THR A 50 13.91 10.36 -1.23
CA THR A 50 13.00 9.19 -1.20
C THR A 50 11.55 9.62 -1.43
N ILE A 51 11.11 10.71 -0.80
CA ILE A 51 9.74 11.23 -0.95
C ILE A 51 9.52 11.75 -2.39
N LYS A 52 10.48 12.47 -2.97
CA LYS A 52 10.44 12.97 -4.36
C LYS A 52 10.41 11.83 -5.37
N ASN A 53 11.18 10.75 -5.14
CA ASN A 53 11.13 9.54 -5.96
C ASN A 53 9.78 8.81 -5.84
N GLU A 54 9.24 8.62 -4.62
CA GLU A 54 7.93 8.01 -4.41
C GLU A 54 6.79 8.81 -5.07
N ALA A 55 6.86 10.14 -5.02
CA ALA A 55 5.89 11.01 -5.67
C ALA A 55 6.01 10.97 -7.20
N SER A 56 7.23 10.99 -7.74
CA SER A 56 7.45 10.85 -9.19
C SER A 56 6.95 9.51 -9.72
N VAL A 57 7.17 8.39 -9.01
CA VAL A 57 6.72 7.05 -9.45
C VAL A 57 5.20 6.97 -9.59
N GLU A 58 4.43 7.68 -8.77
CA GLU A 58 2.97 7.75 -8.93
C GLU A 58 2.56 8.74 -10.04
N VAL A 59 3.22 9.90 -10.17
CA VAL A 59 2.93 10.89 -11.22
C VAL A 59 3.23 10.36 -12.63
N GLU A 60 4.31 9.60 -12.84
CA GLU A 60 4.64 9.00 -14.15
C GLU A 60 3.54 8.02 -14.63
N LYS A 61 2.79 7.37 -13.74
CA LYS A 61 1.65 6.50 -14.11
C LYS A 61 0.52 7.26 -14.80
N LEU A 62 0.42 8.58 -14.59
CA LEU A 62 -0.53 9.46 -15.26
C LEU A 62 -0.03 10.02 -16.60
N GLN A 63 1.13 9.64 -17.11
CA GLN A 63 1.66 10.19 -18.37
C GLN A 63 0.64 10.09 -19.51
N GLY A 64 0.17 11.24 -20.02
CA GLY A 64 -0.89 11.33 -21.03
C GLY A 64 -2.28 11.74 -20.50
N HIS A 65 -2.45 11.85 -19.19
CA HIS A 65 -3.62 12.45 -18.55
C HIS A 65 -3.46 13.99 -18.44
N GLU A 66 -4.56 14.74 -18.41
CA GLU A 66 -4.53 16.21 -18.37
C GLU A 66 -3.80 16.78 -17.15
N LYS A 67 -3.94 16.13 -15.98
CA LYS A 67 -3.24 16.52 -14.74
C LYS A 67 -1.75 16.22 -14.71
N TYR A 68 -1.22 15.43 -15.66
CA TYR A 68 0.19 15.00 -15.63
C TYR A 68 1.17 16.18 -15.57
N ALA A 69 1.01 17.17 -16.45
CA ALA A 69 1.94 18.30 -16.54
C ALA A 69 1.93 19.20 -15.28
N GLU A 70 0.75 19.40 -14.68
CA GLU A 70 0.56 20.14 -13.44
C GLU A 70 1.27 19.45 -12.27
N LEU A 71 1.02 18.15 -12.07
CA LEU A 71 1.62 17.38 -10.99
C LEU A 71 3.13 17.20 -11.19
N LYS A 72 3.58 16.98 -12.43
CA LYS A 72 5.01 16.84 -12.76
C LYS A 72 5.80 18.12 -12.46
N ALA A 73 5.23 19.30 -12.72
CA ALA A 73 5.86 20.58 -12.36
C ALA A 73 6.06 20.74 -10.84
N ILE A 74 5.18 20.17 -10.00
CA ILE A 74 5.34 20.15 -8.54
C ILE A 74 6.51 19.23 -8.15
N ILE A 75 6.67 18.08 -8.81
CA ILE A 75 7.81 17.16 -8.57
C ILE A 75 9.13 17.82 -9.00
N ASP A 76 9.18 18.40 -10.20
CA ASP A 76 10.42 18.89 -10.81
C ASP A 76 10.93 20.19 -10.18
N LYS A 77 10.06 20.94 -9.48
CA LYS A 77 10.41 22.10 -8.65
C LYS A 77 11.63 21.80 -7.77
N GLU A 78 12.63 22.67 -7.85
CA GLU A 78 13.93 22.52 -7.16
C GLU A 78 13.75 22.48 -5.63
N ASN A 79 12.98 23.44 -5.11
CA ASN A 79 12.63 23.56 -3.68
C ASN A 79 11.18 23.09 -3.41
N ALA A 80 10.85 21.86 -3.79
CA ALA A 80 9.56 21.23 -3.48
C ALA A 80 9.49 20.81 -1.99
N THR A 81 8.39 21.12 -1.31
CA THR A 81 8.19 20.71 0.09
C THR A 81 7.70 19.26 0.21
N ILE A 82 7.84 18.67 1.40
CA ILE A 82 7.29 17.34 1.71
C ILE A 82 5.76 17.32 1.54
N GLU A 83 5.09 18.43 1.84
CA GLU A 83 3.63 18.57 1.69
C GLU A 83 3.22 18.65 0.22
N GLU A 84 3.95 19.44 -0.59
CA GLU A 84 3.74 19.51 -2.04
C GLU A 84 3.95 18.16 -2.73
N LEU A 85 5.02 17.43 -2.38
CA LEU A 85 5.31 16.11 -2.94
C LEU A 85 4.28 15.05 -2.54
N ASN A 86 3.83 15.03 -1.27
CA ASN A 86 2.77 14.12 -0.83
C ASN A 86 1.41 14.47 -1.44
N SER A 87 1.11 15.76 -1.62
CA SER A 87 -0.10 16.22 -2.30
C SER A 87 -0.12 15.80 -3.77
N ALA A 88 1.00 15.99 -4.49
CA ALA A 88 1.13 15.55 -5.88
C ALA A 88 1.03 14.02 -6.03
N LYS A 89 1.65 13.27 -5.12
CA LYS A 89 1.53 11.79 -5.05
C LYS A 89 0.08 11.34 -4.83
N THR A 90 -0.64 11.99 -3.92
CA THR A 90 -2.03 11.63 -3.58
C THR A 90 -2.97 11.95 -4.75
N SER A 91 -2.87 13.15 -5.32
CA SER A 91 -3.61 13.58 -6.51
C SER A 91 -3.39 12.65 -7.71
N ALA A 92 -2.16 12.12 -7.86
CA ALA A 92 -1.84 11.18 -8.95
C ALA A 92 -2.56 9.83 -8.79
N ILE A 93 -2.64 9.32 -7.56
CA ILE A 93 -3.35 8.07 -7.23
C ILE A 93 -4.87 8.26 -7.40
N GLU A 94 -5.42 9.40 -6.94
CA GLU A 94 -6.85 9.71 -7.03
C GLU A 94 -7.35 9.77 -8.49
N GLU A 95 -6.68 10.53 -9.36
CA GLU A 95 -7.06 10.62 -10.77
C GLU A 95 -6.89 9.28 -11.52
N LEU A 96 -5.87 8.48 -11.18
CA LEU A 96 -5.67 7.16 -11.76
C LEU A 96 -6.79 6.19 -11.36
N ASN A 97 -7.20 6.18 -10.09
CA ASN A 97 -8.29 5.36 -9.57
C ASN A 97 -9.64 5.78 -10.16
N LYS A 98 -9.93 7.08 -10.19
CA LYS A 98 -11.12 7.69 -10.81
C LYS A 98 -11.25 7.29 -12.29
N TYR A 99 -10.14 7.27 -13.04
CA TYR A 99 -10.15 6.76 -14.42
C TYR A 99 -10.37 5.24 -14.46
N LYS A 100 -9.73 4.47 -13.58
CA LYS A 100 -9.90 3.00 -13.46
C LYS A 100 -11.34 2.60 -13.18
N GLU A 101 -12.04 3.30 -12.29
CA GLU A 101 -13.48 3.12 -11.99
C GLU A 101 -14.36 3.40 -13.23
N GLY A 102 -14.04 4.44 -14.01
CA GLY A 102 -14.72 4.74 -15.27
C GLY A 102 -14.57 3.61 -16.29
N VAL A 103 -13.37 3.04 -16.42
CA VAL A 103 -13.12 1.89 -17.31
C VAL A 103 -13.79 0.61 -16.78
N GLN A 104 -13.76 0.35 -15.46
CA GLN A 104 -14.48 -0.78 -14.88
C GLN A 104 -15.99 -0.69 -15.13
N THR A 105 -16.58 0.50 -14.94
CA THR A 105 -18.01 0.73 -15.23
C THR A 105 -18.34 0.44 -16.71
N ALA A 106 -17.45 0.83 -17.63
CA ALA A 106 -17.60 0.53 -19.05
C ALA A 106 -17.43 -0.97 -19.36
N ILE A 107 -16.55 -1.71 -18.65
CA ILE A 107 -16.44 -3.18 -18.75
C ILE A 107 -17.72 -3.85 -18.22
N GLU A 108 -18.29 -3.34 -17.13
CA GLU A 108 -19.49 -3.90 -16.52
C GLU A 108 -20.75 -3.72 -17.40
N ALA A 109 -20.80 -2.68 -18.23
CA ALA A 109 -21.84 -2.48 -19.24
C ALA A 109 -21.76 -3.43 -20.47
N ILE A 110 -20.70 -4.22 -20.62
CA ILE A 110 -20.54 -5.16 -21.75
C ILE A 110 -21.49 -6.36 -21.58
N ALA A 111 -22.31 -6.62 -22.61
CA ALA A 111 -23.22 -7.76 -22.67
C ALA A 111 -22.52 -9.09 -23.07
N ASP A 112 -21.40 -9.01 -23.76
CA ASP A 112 -20.53 -10.16 -24.07
C ASP A 112 -19.75 -10.59 -22.81
N ASN A 113 -20.25 -11.62 -22.13
CA ASN A 113 -19.63 -12.16 -20.92
C ASN A 113 -18.19 -12.66 -21.14
N ALA A 114 -17.83 -13.14 -22.34
CA ALA A 114 -16.47 -13.61 -22.60
C ALA A 114 -15.50 -12.42 -22.68
N LYS A 115 -15.83 -11.40 -23.47
CA LYS A 115 -15.07 -10.14 -23.55
C LYS A 115 -14.99 -9.42 -22.20
N LYS A 116 -16.06 -9.49 -21.39
CA LYS A 116 -16.13 -8.91 -20.05
C LYS A 116 -15.18 -9.57 -19.05
N GLU A 117 -15.14 -10.90 -19.00
CA GLU A 117 -14.20 -11.64 -18.14
C GLU A 117 -12.74 -11.67 -18.66
N GLU A 118 -12.52 -11.30 -19.92
CA GLU A 118 -11.20 -11.00 -20.49
C GLU A 118 -10.72 -9.62 -20.01
N LEU A 119 -11.48 -8.56 -20.28
CA LEU A 119 -11.11 -7.18 -19.90
C LEU A 119 -11.01 -6.97 -18.39
N LYS A 120 -11.76 -7.71 -17.57
CA LYS A 120 -11.60 -7.73 -16.10
C LYS A 120 -10.16 -8.10 -15.67
N LYS A 121 -9.54 -9.08 -16.33
CA LYS A 121 -8.17 -9.52 -16.00
C LYS A 121 -7.14 -8.51 -16.47
N GLU A 122 -7.40 -7.84 -17.61
CA GLU A 122 -6.54 -6.74 -18.05
C GLU A 122 -6.57 -5.58 -17.04
N ILE A 123 -7.76 -5.15 -16.59
CA ILE A 123 -7.87 -4.04 -15.63
C ILE A 123 -7.37 -4.39 -14.22
N GLU A 124 -7.43 -5.66 -13.80
CA GLU A 124 -6.71 -6.13 -12.60
C GLU A 124 -5.20 -5.87 -12.71
N THR A 125 -4.59 -6.13 -13.87
CA THR A 125 -3.14 -5.92 -14.10
C THR A 125 -2.73 -4.49 -14.45
N ALA A 126 -3.66 -3.66 -14.93
CA ALA A 126 -3.39 -2.29 -15.38
C ALA A 126 -2.93 -1.37 -14.22
N ASN A 127 -1.78 -0.71 -14.41
CA ASN A 127 -1.14 0.13 -13.38
C ASN A 127 -0.84 1.57 -13.83
N SER A 128 -1.05 1.89 -15.11
CA SER A 128 -0.91 3.23 -15.68
C SER A 128 -2.17 3.70 -16.40
N TYR A 129 -2.28 5.02 -16.60
CA TYR A 129 -3.33 5.65 -17.39
C TYR A 129 -3.38 5.12 -18.83
N ASN A 130 -2.23 4.83 -19.43
CA ASN A 130 -2.16 4.31 -20.81
C ASN A 130 -2.64 2.85 -20.92
N ASP A 131 -2.42 2.02 -19.90
CA ASP A 131 -3.02 0.67 -19.85
C ASP A 131 -4.55 0.77 -19.81
N LEU A 132 -5.06 1.58 -18.88
CA LEU A 132 -6.49 1.79 -18.67
C LEU A 132 -7.16 2.40 -19.90
N LYS A 133 -6.50 3.35 -20.57
CA LYS A 133 -6.96 3.92 -21.83
C LYS A 133 -6.99 2.87 -22.94
N THR A 134 -5.95 2.05 -23.07
CA THR A 134 -5.91 0.95 -24.04
C THR A 134 -7.06 -0.05 -23.82
N ILE A 135 -7.38 -0.33 -22.55
CA ILE A 135 -8.54 -1.15 -22.17
C ILE A 135 -9.86 -0.45 -22.56
N LYS A 136 -10.01 0.86 -22.30
CA LYS A 136 -11.18 1.66 -22.70
C LYS A 136 -11.39 1.69 -24.22
N ASP A 137 -10.31 1.88 -24.98
CA ASP A 137 -10.33 1.90 -26.44
C ASP A 137 -10.75 0.52 -27.01
N LYS A 138 -10.41 -0.61 -26.35
CA LYS A 138 -10.94 -1.95 -26.68
C LYS A 138 -12.44 -2.10 -26.42
N ILE A 139 -13.06 -1.28 -25.56
CA ILE A 139 -14.51 -1.29 -25.32
C ILE A 139 -15.22 -0.58 -26.47
N GLU A 140 -14.81 0.65 -26.76
CA GLU A 140 -15.45 1.55 -27.73
C GLU A 140 -15.29 1.08 -29.19
N SER A 141 -14.18 0.42 -29.52
CA SER A 141 -13.85 -0.09 -30.87
C SER A 141 -14.70 -1.27 -31.39
N LYS A 142 -15.85 -1.59 -30.77
CA LYS A 142 -16.80 -2.63 -31.27
C LYS A 142 -18.19 -2.09 -31.67
N SER A 143 -18.32 -0.80 -32.02
CA SER A 143 -19.51 -0.28 -32.71
C SER A 143 -19.40 -0.40 -34.23
N SER A 144 -19.99 -1.45 -34.82
CA SER A 144 -20.24 -1.57 -36.26
C SER A 144 -21.52 -2.38 -36.51
N PRO A 145 -22.33 -2.06 -37.54
CA PRO A 145 -23.77 -2.37 -37.54
C PRO A 145 -24.15 -3.83 -37.86
N ASP A 146 -25.39 -4.18 -37.52
CA ASP A 146 -25.95 -5.54 -37.51
C ASP A 146 -25.72 -6.37 -38.78
N ALA A 147 -24.96 -7.47 -38.62
CA ALA A 147 -24.97 -8.59 -39.55
C ALA A 147 -26.26 -9.42 -39.37
N LYS A 148 -27.40 -8.87 -39.82
CA LYS A 148 -28.72 -9.52 -39.77
C LYS A 148 -28.66 -10.92 -40.42
N PRO A 149 -29.07 -12.00 -39.72
CA PRO A 149 -28.89 -13.35 -40.23
C PRO A 149 -29.73 -13.59 -41.48
N LYS A 150 -29.11 -14.19 -42.51
CA LYS A 150 -29.81 -14.71 -43.68
C LYS A 150 -30.66 -15.91 -43.26
N ASN A 151 -31.93 -15.91 -43.63
CA ASN A 151 -32.82 -17.03 -43.42
C ASN A 151 -32.98 -17.78 -44.75
N ASP A 152 -32.21 -18.85 -44.96
CA ASP A 152 -32.28 -19.66 -46.18
C ASP A 152 -33.52 -20.56 -46.14
N GLY A 153 -34.59 -20.12 -46.82
CA GLY A 153 -35.83 -20.86 -46.99
C GLY A 153 -36.23 -20.92 -48.47
N LYS A 154 -35.82 -21.99 -49.16
CA LYS A 154 -36.42 -22.34 -50.46
C LYS A 154 -37.83 -22.87 -50.23
N ASP A 155 -38.81 -22.30 -50.92
CA ASP A 155 -39.62 -23.08 -51.88
C ASP A 155 -40.43 -22.18 -52.83
N ASN A 156 -40.70 -22.73 -54.02
CA ASN A 156 -41.41 -22.15 -55.17
C ASN A 156 -41.72 -23.35 -56.11
N PRO A 157 -42.75 -23.38 -57.00
CA PRO A 157 -43.41 -22.21 -57.60
C PRO A 157 -44.94 -22.29 -57.85
N ASN A 158 -45.58 -21.14 -58.17
CA ASN A 158 -46.37 -21.01 -59.41
C ASN A 158 -46.86 -19.58 -59.77
N LYS A 159 -46.84 -19.30 -61.09
CA LYS A 159 -47.70 -18.42 -61.93
C LYS A 159 -47.93 -16.90 -61.65
N LYS A 160 -47.81 -16.16 -62.77
CA LYS A 160 -48.35 -14.80 -63.12
C LYS A 160 -49.51 -15.01 -64.16
N PRO A 161 -50.16 -14.01 -64.82
CA PRO A 161 -49.85 -12.57 -64.96
C PRO A 161 -51.06 -11.60 -64.78
N GLY A 162 -50.88 -10.32 -65.12
CA GLY A 162 -51.87 -9.21 -65.06
C GLY A 162 -51.47 -8.16 -64.01
N GLU A 163 -51.51 -6.83 -64.25
CA GLU A 163 -51.92 -6.04 -65.43
C GLU A 163 -51.00 -4.78 -65.57
N THR A 164 -51.18 -3.95 -66.61
CA THR A 164 -50.42 -2.71 -66.90
C THR A 164 -50.99 -1.49 -66.13
N ASP A 165 -50.44 -0.26 -66.09
CA ASP A 165 -50.00 0.57 -67.22
C ASP A 165 -49.05 1.77 -66.93
N SER A 166 -48.80 2.60 -67.95
CA SER A 166 -47.57 3.39 -68.13
C SER A 166 -47.72 4.91 -68.26
N SER A 167 -46.80 5.65 -67.60
CA SER A 167 -46.11 6.88 -68.04
C SER A 167 -46.85 8.22 -68.32
N ASN A 168 -46.12 9.32 -68.08
CA ASN A 168 -46.34 10.72 -68.56
C ASN A 168 -47.60 11.45 -68.00
N GLN A 169 -47.74 12.79 -67.95
CA GLN A 169 -46.87 13.98 -68.16
C GLN A 169 -47.51 15.19 -67.42
N GLY A 170 -46.87 16.34 -67.15
CA GLY A 170 -45.45 16.71 -67.23
C GLY A 170 -45.15 17.97 -68.07
N LYS A 171 -44.44 18.96 -67.45
CA LYS A 171 -43.80 20.22 -67.96
C LYS A 171 -44.52 21.59 -67.79
N ASN A 172 -43.78 22.49 -67.10
CA ASN A 172 -43.37 23.89 -67.42
C ASN A 172 -44.30 25.12 -67.62
N GLU A 173 -43.66 26.25 -67.27
CA GLU A 173 -43.61 27.59 -67.93
C GLU A 173 -44.54 28.75 -67.46
N ASP A 174 -43.87 29.79 -66.91
CA ASP A 174 -44.00 31.24 -67.19
C ASP A 174 -45.33 32.01 -66.96
N SER A 175 -45.38 33.30 -66.55
CA SER A 175 -44.38 34.39 -66.59
C SER A 175 -44.85 35.65 -65.80
N THR A 176 -43.91 36.58 -65.54
CA THR A 176 -44.07 38.05 -65.36
C THR A 176 -45.14 38.67 -64.43
N GLY A 177 -44.68 39.52 -63.48
CA GLY A 177 -45.43 40.59 -62.79
C GLY A 177 -44.45 41.64 -62.24
N LYS A 178 -44.84 42.92 -62.11
CA LYS A 178 -43.88 44.05 -62.00
C LYS A 178 -44.43 45.26 -61.19
N ASP A 179 -43.51 46.11 -60.71
CA ASP A 179 -43.71 47.48 -60.19
C ASP A 179 -44.47 47.61 -58.83
N SER A 180 -44.27 48.60 -57.94
CA SER A 180 -43.23 49.66 -57.85
C SER A 180 -43.16 50.35 -56.46
N ASN A 181 -42.02 50.99 -56.15
CA ASN A 181 -41.78 52.12 -55.21
C ASN A 181 -42.08 52.06 -53.70
N GLY A 182 -41.06 52.41 -52.91
CA GLY A 182 -41.11 52.93 -51.53
C GLY A 182 -39.71 53.42 -51.12
N LYS A 183 -39.54 54.70 -50.74
CA LYS A 183 -38.22 55.38 -50.78
C LYS A 183 -37.86 56.13 -49.49
N THR A 184 -36.70 55.81 -48.88
CA THR A 184 -35.91 56.76 -48.07
C THR A 184 -34.44 56.34 -48.01
N GLU A 185 -33.56 57.33 -47.82
CA GLU A 185 -32.08 57.33 -47.92
C GLU A 185 -31.59 58.60 -47.15
N PRO A 186 -30.28 58.89 -46.99
CA PRO A 186 -29.07 58.05 -47.02
C PRO A 186 -28.42 58.07 -45.59
N GLU A 187 -27.14 58.26 -45.21
CA GLU A 187 -25.81 58.54 -45.81
C GLU A 187 -24.67 57.92 -44.94
N LYS A 188 -23.61 57.41 -45.61
CA LYS A 188 -22.15 57.57 -45.31
C LYS A 188 -21.55 56.98 -43.99
N ASP A 189 -20.25 56.59 -43.94
CA ASP A 189 -19.19 56.63 -44.96
C ASP A 189 -18.07 55.57 -44.79
N LYS A 190 -17.22 55.48 -45.83
CA LYS A 190 -15.83 54.99 -45.91
C LYS A 190 -15.53 53.49 -45.81
N LYS A 191 -15.05 52.99 -46.95
CA LYS A 191 -14.23 51.78 -47.11
C LYS A 191 -12.92 51.85 -46.30
N ASN A 192 -12.32 50.69 -46.02
CA ASN A 192 -11.07 50.35 -46.74
C ASN A 192 -10.88 48.83 -46.90
N GLU A 193 -9.99 48.45 -47.81
CA GLU A 193 -9.80 47.07 -48.29
C GLU A 193 -8.63 46.36 -47.56
N GLY A 194 -8.61 45.01 -47.59
CA GLY A 194 -7.45 44.24 -47.11
C GLY A 194 -7.81 42.93 -46.39
N GLY A 195 -8.18 41.89 -47.14
CA GLY A 195 -8.54 40.59 -46.55
C GLY A 195 -7.36 39.65 -46.30
N LYS A 196 -7.49 38.81 -45.26
CA LYS A 196 -6.88 37.47 -45.19
C LYS A 196 -7.72 36.57 -44.29
N GLN A 197 -7.92 35.33 -44.71
CA GLN A 197 -8.62 34.32 -43.91
C GLN A 197 -7.76 33.87 -42.73
N ASN A 198 -8.40 33.55 -41.62
CA ASN A 198 -8.03 32.42 -40.75
C ASN A 198 -9.28 31.98 -40.00
N ASN A 199 -9.59 30.68 -40.03
CA ASN A 199 -10.69 30.10 -39.29
C ASN A 199 -10.21 29.67 -37.89
N THR A 200 -10.73 30.27 -36.84
CA THR A 200 -10.61 29.76 -35.46
C THR A 200 -12.00 29.72 -34.85
N GLY A 201 -12.56 28.52 -34.68
CA GLY A 201 -13.92 28.33 -34.17
C GLY A 201 -13.99 28.29 -32.65
N GLU A 202 -14.03 29.45 -32.00
CA GLU A 202 -14.28 29.54 -30.55
C GLU A 202 -15.77 29.38 -30.20
N ASN A 203 -16.24 28.13 -30.06
CA ASN A 203 -16.96 27.72 -28.85
C ASN A 203 -17.23 26.21 -28.83
N SER A 204 -16.57 25.51 -27.89
CA SER A 204 -16.93 24.14 -27.51
C SER A 204 -16.50 23.85 -26.06
N HIS A 205 -16.80 24.79 -25.14
CA HIS A 205 -16.78 24.46 -23.72
C HIS A 205 -17.98 23.57 -23.38
N THR A 206 -17.82 22.26 -23.57
CA THR A 206 -18.56 21.26 -22.79
C THR A 206 -18.28 21.52 -21.31
N PRO A 207 -19.28 21.85 -20.48
CA PRO A 207 -19.05 22.03 -19.05
C PRO A 207 -18.50 20.74 -18.45
N ALA A 208 -17.52 20.87 -17.54
CA ALA A 208 -17.11 19.73 -16.72
C ALA A 208 -18.34 19.17 -15.98
N PRO A 209 -18.49 17.82 -15.86
CA PRO A 209 -19.69 17.21 -15.31
C PRO A 209 -19.92 17.69 -13.86
N LYS A 210 -21.00 18.45 -13.61
CA LYS A 210 -21.33 18.95 -12.27
C LYS A 210 -21.52 17.76 -11.33
N VAL A 211 -20.72 17.69 -10.26
CA VAL A 211 -20.85 16.68 -9.22
C VAL A 211 -22.24 16.78 -8.61
N THR A 212 -22.95 15.65 -8.56
CA THR A 212 -24.29 15.54 -7.98
C THR A 212 -24.23 14.91 -6.59
N VAL A 213 -25.24 15.18 -5.76
CA VAL A 213 -25.35 14.60 -4.40
C VAL A 213 -25.31 13.07 -4.46
N ASP A 214 -26.05 12.44 -5.37
CA ASP A 214 -26.02 10.98 -5.58
C ASP A 214 -24.67 10.45 -6.10
N GLY A 215 -23.91 11.26 -6.86
CA GLY A 215 -22.55 10.91 -7.25
C GLY A 215 -21.61 10.88 -6.04
N LYS A 216 -21.61 11.96 -5.25
CA LYS A 216 -20.76 12.08 -4.05
C LYS A 216 -21.10 11.03 -2.97
N VAL A 217 -22.39 10.73 -2.78
CA VAL A 217 -22.85 9.65 -1.88
C VAL A 217 -22.27 8.29 -2.29
N LYS A 218 -22.25 7.95 -3.59
CA LYS A 218 -21.68 6.68 -4.06
C LYS A 218 -20.17 6.58 -3.80
N MET A 219 -19.43 7.67 -4.03
CA MET A 219 -17.99 7.75 -3.72
C MET A 219 -17.75 7.52 -2.22
N LEU A 220 -18.53 8.16 -1.34
CA LEU A 220 -18.39 8.01 0.11
C LEU A 220 -18.78 6.61 0.62
N TYR A 221 -19.80 5.96 0.02
CA TYR A 221 -20.11 4.56 0.31
C TYR A 221 -18.94 3.62 -0.06
N LEU A 222 -18.34 3.82 -1.24
CA LEU A 222 -17.22 3.03 -1.72
C LEU A 222 -15.97 3.22 -0.84
N LEU A 223 -15.67 4.47 -0.48
CA LEU A 223 -14.61 4.81 0.46
C LEU A 223 -14.82 4.12 1.82
N ALA A 224 -16.05 4.16 2.38
CA ALA A 224 -16.37 3.47 3.62
C ALA A 224 -16.27 1.93 3.52
N ASP A 225 -16.58 1.32 2.37
CA ASP A 225 -16.36 -0.11 2.14
C ASP A 225 -14.86 -0.47 2.05
N GLN A 226 -14.04 0.43 1.52
CA GLN A 226 -12.59 0.25 1.36
C GLN A 226 -11.78 0.49 2.64
N PHE A 227 -12.40 0.96 3.74
CA PHE A 227 -11.67 1.23 4.99
C PHE A 227 -10.84 0.01 5.47
N PRO A 228 -9.54 0.19 5.79
CA PRO A 228 -8.60 -0.90 6.02
C PRO A 228 -8.72 -1.51 7.43
N TYR A 229 -9.93 -1.71 7.94
CA TYR A 229 -10.15 -2.34 9.25
C TYR A 229 -9.65 -3.81 9.28
N PRO A 230 -9.10 -4.29 10.41
CA PRO A 230 -8.73 -5.70 10.58
C PRO A 230 -9.88 -6.68 10.37
N ASP A 231 -11.10 -6.32 10.78
CA ASP A 231 -12.32 -7.04 10.42
C ASP A 231 -13.04 -6.29 9.30
N GLN A 232 -13.05 -6.90 8.11
CA GLN A 232 -13.66 -6.33 6.91
C GLN A 232 -15.20 -6.35 6.94
N ASN A 233 -15.81 -7.13 7.85
CA ASN A 233 -17.26 -7.24 8.04
C ASN A 233 -17.78 -6.40 9.22
N THR A 234 -16.96 -5.48 9.76
CA THR A 234 -17.35 -4.66 10.91
C THR A 234 -18.58 -3.79 10.65
N THR A 235 -19.48 -3.71 11.64
CA THR A 235 -20.67 -2.83 11.61
C THR A 235 -20.29 -1.35 11.46
N THR A 236 -19.06 -0.97 11.80
CA THR A 236 -18.55 0.39 11.62
C THR A 236 -18.63 0.89 10.17
N LYS A 237 -18.49 -0.01 9.18
CA LYS A 237 -18.70 0.38 7.77
C LYS A 237 -20.15 0.78 7.48
N GLN A 238 -21.11 0.19 8.19
CA GLN A 238 -22.53 0.56 8.12
C GLN A 238 -22.79 1.87 8.86
N ASP A 239 -22.17 2.09 10.03
CA ASP A 239 -22.25 3.38 10.75
C ASP A 239 -21.69 4.55 9.93
N LEU A 240 -20.60 4.33 9.19
CA LEU A 240 -20.02 5.33 8.29
C LEU A 240 -20.97 5.63 7.12
N LYS A 241 -21.59 4.61 6.51
CA LYS A 241 -22.62 4.80 5.49
C LYS A 241 -23.86 5.54 6.02
N ALA A 242 -24.29 5.26 7.25
CA ALA A 242 -25.39 5.98 7.89
C ALA A 242 -25.11 7.49 8.02
N LYS A 243 -23.87 7.91 8.31
CA LYS A 243 -23.47 9.33 8.32
C LYS A 243 -23.60 10.00 6.93
N VAL A 244 -23.39 9.24 5.84
CA VAL A 244 -23.63 9.71 4.46
C VAL A 244 -25.13 9.85 4.20
N ASP A 245 -25.93 8.87 4.64
CA ASP A 245 -27.39 8.88 4.50
C ASP A 245 -28.05 10.02 5.31
N GLU A 246 -27.55 10.31 6.51
CA GLU A 246 -27.98 11.46 7.31
C GLU A 246 -27.82 12.77 6.54
N ILE A 247 -26.69 13.01 5.87
CA ILE A 247 -26.47 14.22 5.07
C ILE A 247 -27.36 14.22 3.82
N LYS A 248 -27.44 13.09 3.11
CA LYS A 248 -28.28 12.95 1.91
C LYS A 248 -29.74 13.33 2.17
N ASN A 249 -30.28 12.85 3.29
CA ASN A 249 -31.69 12.97 3.66
C ASN A 249 -32.05 14.28 4.40
N LYS A 250 -31.09 15.18 4.66
CA LYS A 250 -31.40 16.52 5.20
C LYS A 250 -32.31 17.31 4.26
N ASN A 251 -33.27 18.03 4.83
CA ASN A 251 -34.14 18.96 4.10
C ASN A 251 -33.44 20.33 3.91
N VAL A 252 -32.37 20.33 3.12
CA VAL A 252 -31.57 21.52 2.75
C VAL A 252 -31.26 21.50 1.24
N ALA A 253 -30.80 22.62 0.69
CA ALA A 253 -30.42 22.71 -0.72
C ALA A 253 -29.21 21.81 -1.07
N ASP A 254 -29.18 21.29 -2.30
CA ASP A 254 -28.18 20.30 -2.72
C ASP A 254 -26.73 20.84 -2.69
N ASP A 255 -26.50 22.13 -2.96
CA ASP A 255 -25.15 22.71 -2.87
C ASP A 255 -24.63 22.74 -1.40
N GLU A 256 -25.52 22.85 -0.40
CA GLU A 256 -25.16 22.72 1.03
C GLU A 256 -24.97 21.24 1.42
N LYS A 257 -25.71 20.30 0.82
CA LYS A 257 -25.43 18.87 0.97
C LYS A 257 -24.07 18.50 0.41
N LEU A 258 -23.73 18.96 -0.79
CA LEU A 258 -22.44 18.72 -1.43
C LEU A 258 -21.30 19.19 -0.53
N LYS A 259 -21.37 20.42 -0.01
CA LYS A 259 -20.39 20.95 0.96
C LYS A 259 -20.23 20.06 2.20
N GLN A 260 -21.34 19.61 2.80
CA GLN A 260 -21.28 18.72 3.97
C GLN A 260 -20.71 17.33 3.63
N LEU A 261 -20.94 16.82 2.41
CA LEU A 261 -20.35 15.58 1.92
C LEU A 261 -18.84 15.74 1.60
N ASP A 262 -18.40 16.90 1.11
CA ASP A 262 -16.98 17.24 0.92
C ASP A 262 -16.23 17.39 2.26
N GLU A 263 -16.91 17.86 3.31
CA GLU A 263 -16.38 17.88 4.69
C GLU A 263 -16.31 16.47 5.29
N LEU A 264 -17.32 15.63 5.05
CA LEU A 264 -17.32 14.22 5.45
C LEU A 264 -16.25 13.39 4.73
N GLU A 265 -15.99 13.66 3.45
CA GLU A 265 -14.93 13.00 2.66
C GLU A 265 -13.54 13.22 3.28
N LYS A 266 -13.20 14.47 3.62
CA LYS A 266 -11.94 14.80 4.29
C LYS A 266 -11.80 14.07 5.62
N THR A 267 -12.90 13.96 6.37
CA THR A 267 -12.96 13.20 7.62
C THR A 267 -12.75 11.70 7.37
N PHE A 268 -13.33 11.12 6.31
CA PHE A 268 -13.13 9.72 5.95
C PHE A 268 -11.69 9.42 5.50
N VAL A 269 -11.05 10.33 4.76
CA VAL A 269 -9.63 10.21 4.37
C VAL A 269 -8.73 10.25 5.61
N GLU A 270 -8.99 11.16 6.58
CA GLU A 270 -8.27 11.18 7.86
C GLU A 270 -8.44 9.85 8.63
N TYR A 271 -9.68 9.37 8.75
CA TYR A 271 -9.99 8.13 9.46
C TYR A 271 -9.29 6.92 8.83
N SER A 272 -9.34 6.77 7.49
CA SER A 272 -8.67 5.69 6.77
C SER A 272 -7.16 5.71 6.99
N SER A 273 -6.53 6.90 6.87
CA SER A 273 -5.11 7.12 7.14
C SER A 273 -4.71 6.78 8.58
N LYS A 274 -5.53 7.14 9.57
CA LYS A 274 -5.35 6.73 10.97
C LYS A 274 -5.42 5.21 11.14
N ILE A 275 -6.42 4.54 10.55
CA ILE A 275 -6.57 3.08 10.63
C ILE A 275 -5.35 2.37 10.00
N GLU A 276 -4.83 2.86 8.87
CA GLU A 276 -3.57 2.37 8.30
C GLU A 276 -2.38 2.50 9.27
N LYS A 277 -2.22 3.66 9.93
CA LYS A 277 -1.16 3.86 10.94
C LYS A 277 -1.33 2.86 12.09
N TYR A 278 -2.54 2.70 12.62
CA TYR A 278 -2.80 1.74 13.70
C TYR A 278 -2.50 0.29 13.30
N ASN A 279 -2.84 -0.14 12.07
CA ASN A 279 -2.47 -1.46 11.56
C ASN A 279 -0.95 -1.67 11.57
N LYS A 280 -0.18 -0.68 11.07
CA LYS A 280 1.30 -0.73 11.02
C LYS A 280 1.91 -0.76 12.42
N ILE A 281 1.37 0.02 13.36
CA ILE A 281 1.75 0.02 14.78
C ILE A 281 1.49 -1.34 15.43
N LEU A 282 0.31 -1.93 15.20
CA LEU A 282 -0.06 -3.26 15.71
C LEU A 282 0.86 -4.34 15.13
N GLU A 283 1.16 -4.30 13.83
CA GLU A 283 2.06 -5.26 13.19
C GLU A 283 3.47 -5.25 13.82
N ILE A 284 4.04 -4.06 14.07
CA ILE A 284 5.34 -3.91 14.73
C ILE A 284 5.26 -4.44 16.18
N GLY A 285 4.23 -4.03 16.93
CA GLY A 285 4.03 -4.47 18.32
C GLY A 285 3.86 -5.98 18.46
N PHE A 286 3.16 -6.63 17.52
CA PHE A 286 2.96 -8.08 17.47
C PHE A 286 4.20 -8.86 17.04
N LYS A 287 5.22 -8.19 16.48
CA LYS A 287 6.53 -8.76 16.11
C LYS A 287 7.59 -8.61 17.20
N LEU A 288 7.35 -7.82 18.25
CA LEU A 288 8.26 -7.74 19.42
C LEU A 288 8.49 -9.12 20.07
N ASP A 289 7.45 -9.95 20.12
CA ASP A 289 7.55 -11.32 20.59
C ASP A 289 6.77 -12.29 19.67
N ALA A 290 7.45 -13.32 19.16
CA ALA A 290 6.82 -14.38 18.37
C ALA A 290 5.69 -15.11 19.13
N SER A 291 5.72 -15.14 20.47
CA SER A 291 4.65 -15.71 21.30
C SER A 291 3.65 -14.67 21.84
N PHE A 292 3.54 -13.49 21.22
CA PHE A 292 2.55 -12.47 21.61
C PHE A 292 1.12 -13.07 21.57
N PRO A 293 0.31 -13.01 22.65
CA PRO A 293 -0.89 -13.81 22.76
C PRO A 293 -1.97 -13.48 21.71
N VAL A 294 -2.49 -14.52 21.05
CA VAL A 294 -3.54 -14.38 20.00
C VAL A 294 -4.79 -13.68 20.54
N VAL A 295 -5.19 -13.94 21.79
CA VAL A 295 -6.32 -13.25 22.43
C VAL A 295 -6.12 -11.74 22.54
N ASN A 296 -4.89 -11.27 22.75
CA ASN A 296 -4.57 -9.85 22.76
C ASN A 296 -4.52 -9.27 21.34
N LYS A 297 -4.03 -10.02 20.35
CA LYS A 297 -4.07 -9.60 18.93
C LYS A 297 -5.51 -9.39 18.47
N ASN A 298 -6.36 -10.39 18.67
CA ASN A 298 -7.78 -10.33 18.31
C ASN A 298 -8.52 -9.24 19.10
N GLY A 299 -8.20 -9.07 20.39
CA GLY A 299 -8.80 -8.05 21.24
C GLY A 299 -8.46 -6.60 20.85
N LEU A 300 -7.27 -6.35 20.31
CA LEU A 300 -6.89 -5.04 19.76
C LEU A 300 -7.45 -4.83 18.35
N ASN A 301 -7.36 -5.84 17.48
CA ASN A 301 -7.93 -5.80 16.13
C ASN A 301 -9.45 -5.52 16.16
N SER A 302 -10.18 -6.13 17.10
CA SER A 302 -11.62 -5.91 17.30
C SER A 302 -11.95 -4.50 17.84
N ARG A 303 -11.05 -3.87 18.61
CA ARG A 303 -11.21 -2.47 19.05
C ARG A 303 -10.91 -1.50 17.90
N LEU A 304 -9.82 -1.71 17.15
CA LEU A 304 -9.51 -0.89 15.97
C LEU A 304 -10.63 -1.00 14.91
N SER A 305 -11.22 -2.17 14.73
CA SER A 305 -12.36 -2.38 13.83
C SER A 305 -13.65 -1.66 14.28
N LYS A 306 -13.66 -1.04 15.47
CA LYS A 306 -14.76 -0.21 16.00
C LYS A 306 -14.39 1.27 16.11
N LEU A 307 -13.17 1.65 15.78
CA LEU A 307 -12.77 3.06 15.81
C LEU A 307 -13.61 3.85 14.79
N PHE A 308 -14.19 4.98 15.24
CA PHE A 308 -15.12 5.84 14.48
C PHE A 308 -16.52 5.27 14.21
N SER A 309 -16.92 4.18 14.89
CA SER A 309 -18.30 3.67 14.92
C SER A 309 -19.30 4.67 15.52
N ASN A 310 -20.60 4.33 15.49
CA ASN A 310 -21.59 5.02 16.28
C ASN A 310 -21.51 4.54 17.74
N ASP A 311 -20.78 5.29 18.57
CA ASP A 311 -20.45 4.94 19.96
C ASP A 311 -20.97 6.01 20.95
N PRO A 312 -22.29 6.05 21.23
CA PRO A 312 -22.87 7.01 22.16
C PRO A 312 -22.41 6.82 23.61
N GLU A 313 -21.90 5.63 23.95
CA GLU A 313 -21.40 5.29 25.28
C GLU A 313 -19.89 5.60 25.46
N LYS A 314 -19.19 6.03 24.41
CA LYS A 314 -17.75 6.36 24.39
C LYS A 314 -16.85 5.20 24.88
N LYS A 315 -17.15 3.98 24.43
CA LYS A 315 -16.40 2.74 24.73
C LYS A 315 -15.26 2.43 23.74
N PHE A 316 -15.19 3.15 22.61
CA PHE A 316 -14.26 2.91 21.49
C PHE A 316 -13.57 4.21 21.02
N THR A 317 -13.25 5.12 21.94
CA THR A 317 -12.56 6.39 21.61
C THR A 317 -11.12 6.16 21.14
N GLU A 318 -10.56 7.13 20.42
CA GLU A 318 -9.19 7.04 19.88
C GLU A 318 -8.15 7.02 21.01
N GLU A 319 -8.39 7.75 22.11
CA GLU A 319 -7.54 7.76 23.30
C GLU A 319 -7.53 6.41 24.02
N GLU A 320 -8.71 5.84 24.31
CA GLU A 320 -8.72 4.50 24.95
C GLU A 320 -8.12 3.44 24.01
N LEU A 321 -8.29 3.54 22.70
CA LEU A 321 -7.59 2.67 21.76
C LEU A 321 -6.05 2.83 21.87
N ILE A 322 -5.53 4.07 21.87
CA ILE A 322 -4.09 4.33 22.02
C ILE A 322 -3.55 3.75 23.33
N TRP A 323 -4.25 3.93 24.45
CA TRP A 323 -3.87 3.35 25.74
C TRP A 323 -3.89 1.82 25.73
N GLN A 324 -4.95 1.21 25.21
CA GLN A 324 -5.10 -0.25 25.11
C GLN A 324 -3.98 -0.85 24.24
N ILE A 325 -3.65 -0.22 23.10
CA ILE A 325 -2.55 -0.63 22.23
C ILE A 325 -1.21 -0.49 22.96
N TYR A 326 -0.92 0.67 23.54
CA TYR A 326 0.34 0.93 24.23
C TYR A 326 0.59 -0.04 25.38
N GLU A 327 -0.31 -0.13 26.36
CA GLU A 327 -0.11 -0.99 27.54
C GLU A 327 -0.10 -2.48 27.18
N THR A 328 -0.93 -2.92 26.22
CA THR A 328 -0.91 -4.32 25.80
C THR A 328 0.39 -4.69 25.10
N ILE A 329 0.93 -3.83 24.22
CA ILE A 329 2.22 -4.09 23.55
C ILE A 329 3.37 -3.98 24.56
N ARG A 330 3.33 -2.99 25.47
CA ARG A 330 4.33 -2.80 26.53
C ARG A 330 4.45 -4.05 27.41
N GLN A 331 3.33 -4.62 27.85
CA GLN A 331 3.32 -5.78 28.74
C GLN A 331 3.51 -7.12 28.02
N LYS A 332 2.87 -7.33 26.86
CA LYS A 332 2.79 -8.65 26.19
C LYS A 332 3.78 -8.82 25.02
N GLY A 333 4.38 -7.74 24.54
CA GLY A 333 5.49 -7.75 23.60
C GLY A 333 6.80 -7.36 24.28
N PHE A 334 6.93 -6.10 24.70
CA PHE A 334 8.18 -5.50 25.17
C PHE A 334 8.73 -6.14 26.46
N GLU A 335 8.01 -6.04 27.59
CA GLU A 335 8.44 -6.62 28.88
C GLU A 335 8.56 -8.16 28.79
N ALA A 336 7.65 -8.80 28.07
CA ALA A 336 7.64 -10.25 27.85
C ALA A 336 8.89 -10.73 27.09
N LYS A 337 9.25 -10.05 25.99
CA LYS A 337 10.44 -10.40 25.19
C LYS A 337 11.73 -10.17 25.97
N ILE A 338 11.86 -9.03 26.64
CA ILE A 338 13.04 -8.73 27.47
C ILE A 338 13.25 -9.84 28.51
N ASN A 339 12.20 -10.27 29.21
CA ASN A 339 12.32 -11.32 30.21
C ASN A 339 12.68 -12.72 29.68
N LYS A 340 12.63 -12.96 28.36
CA LYS A 340 13.15 -14.20 27.75
C LYS A 340 14.68 -14.21 27.64
N TYR A 341 15.34 -13.05 27.71
CA TYR A 341 16.81 -12.94 27.73
C TYR A 341 17.38 -13.20 29.12
N ALA A 342 16.99 -14.32 29.75
CA ALA A 342 17.32 -14.72 31.12
C ALA A 342 18.81 -15.05 31.38
N ILE A 343 19.70 -14.69 30.44
CA ILE A 343 21.16 -14.67 30.63
C ILE A 343 21.64 -13.37 31.27
N ILE A 344 20.98 -12.26 30.97
CA ILE A 344 21.11 -10.97 31.67
C ILE A 344 20.42 -11.13 33.02
N SER A 345 20.90 -10.51 34.10
CA SER A 345 20.24 -10.58 35.41
C SER A 345 18.86 -9.94 35.38
N LYS A 346 18.04 -10.18 36.42
CA LYS A 346 16.73 -9.52 36.51
C LYS A 346 16.88 -8.00 36.64
N ASP A 347 17.89 -7.54 37.36
CA ASP A 347 18.01 -6.14 37.76
C ASP A 347 18.62 -5.28 36.65
N GLU A 348 19.54 -5.84 35.85
CA GLU A 348 19.98 -5.25 34.57
C GLU A 348 18.80 -5.08 33.61
N ARG A 349 17.98 -6.12 33.39
CA ARG A 349 16.78 -6.00 32.53
C ARG A 349 15.75 -4.99 33.04
N ASN A 350 15.59 -4.86 34.35
CA ASN A 350 14.74 -3.82 34.94
C ASN A 350 15.31 -2.42 34.73
N LYS A 351 16.65 -2.27 34.79
CA LYS A 351 17.36 -1.04 34.47
C LYS A 351 17.16 -0.67 33.00
N ASP A 352 17.32 -1.60 32.05
CA ASP A 352 17.09 -1.36 30.62
C ASP A 352 15.67 -0.84 30.33
N ILE A 353 14.67 -1.49 30.95
CA ILE A 353 13.26 -1.08 30.87
C ILE A 353 13.09 0.35 31.42
N THR A 354 13.75 0.68 32.53
CA THR A 354 13.65 2.00 33.18
C THR A 354 14.35 3.09 32.36
N GLU A 355 15.59 2.88 31.96
CA GLU A 355 16.41 3.84 31.19
C GLU A 355 15.89 4.04 29.76
N SER A 356 15.15 3.07 29.21
CA SER A 356 14.41 3.26 27.95
C SER A 356 13.32 4.33 28.04
N GLY A 357 12.85 4.70 29.24
CA GLY A 357 11.74 5.64 29.43
C GLY A 357 10.38 5.11 28.93
N ILE A 358 10.24 3.79 28.78
CA ILE A 358 9.00 3.12 28.34
C ILE A 358 8.17 2.79 29.59
N THR A 359 7.62 3.84 30.20
CA THR A 359 6.90 3.80 31.47
C THR A 359 5.44 3.39 31.34
N LYS A 360 4.87 2.80 32.40
CA LYS A 360 3.44 2.46 32.45
C LYS A 360 2.56 3.71 32.37
N ILE A 361 1.55 3.69 31.50
CA ILE A 361 0.42 4.64 31.58
C ILE A 361 -0.64 4.03 32.50
N THR A 362 -0.96 4.73 33.58
CA THR A 362 -1.91 4.29 34.59
C THR A 362 -3.36 4.37 34.10
N GLU A 363 -4.26 3.56 34.68
CA GLU A 363 -5.62 3.33 34.18
C GLU A 363 -6.55 4.55 34.36
N ASP A 364 -6.28 5.40 35.36
CA ASP A 364 -6.87 6.73 35.52
C ASP A 364 -6.59 7.67 34.33
N LYS A 365 -5.56 7.38 33.52
CA LYS A 365 -5.16 8.17 32.35
C LYS A 365 -5.54 7.52 31.02
N LYS A 366 -6.37 6.47 31.01
CA LYS A 366 -6.70 5.72 29.78
C LYS A 366 -7.31 6.57 28.65
N THR A 367 -7.94 7.70 28.96
CA THR A 367 -8.46 8.68 27.99
C THR A 367 -7.82 10.08 28.14
N ALA A 368 -6.77 10.20 28.97
CA ALA A 368 -6.16 11.48 29.36
C ALA A 368 -4.61 11.44 29.31
N HIS A 369 -4.05 10.51 28.53
CA HIS A 369 -2.61 10.29 28.43
C HIS A 369 -1.87 11.26 27.48
N GLY A 370 -2.59 12.07 26.70
CA GLY A 370 -2.00 13.10 25.84
C GLY A 370 -1.07 12.57 24.75
N LEU A 371 -1.42 11.43 24.13
CA LEU A 371 -0.69 10.86 22.99
C LEU A 371 -1.60 10.81 21.77
N ASN A 372 -1.05 11.08 20.59
CA ASN A 372 -1.67 10.80 19.30
C ASN A 372 -1.11 9.52 18.66
N VAL A 373 -1.61 9.16 17.46
CA VAL A 373 -1.17 7.97 16.71
C VAL A 373 0.32 7.96 16.35
N ASP A 374 0.91 9.13 16.08
CA ASP A 374 2.32 9.24 15.69
C ASP A 374 3.25 9.10 16.89
N GLN A 375 2.91 9.72 18.03
CA GLN A 375 3.60 9.54 19.31
C GLN A 375 3.47 8.10 19.85
N LEU A 376 2.37 7.42 19.53
CA LEU A 376 2.24 5.97 19.77
C LEU A 376 3.21 5.18 18.89
N GLN A 377 3.30 5.50 17.60
CA GLN A 377 4.25 4.86 16.67
C GLN A 377 5.71 5.05 17.13
N GLU A 378 6.11 6.27 17.53
CA GLU A 378 7.41 6.55 18.14
C GLU A 378 7.70 5.65 19.35
N LYS A 379 6.72 5.48 20.25
CA LYS A 379 6.86 4.65 21.44
C LYS A 379 6.99 3.16 21.12
N ILE A 380 6.25 2.62 20.16
CA ILE A 380 6.38 1.22 19.72
C ILE A 380 7.69 1.00 18.94
N ASN A 381 8.14 1.98 18.17
CA ASN A 381 9.46 1.98 17.55
C ASN A 381 10.57 2.00 18.62
N LYS A 382 10.42 2.78 19.70
CA LYS A 382 11.35 2.78 20.83
C LYS A 382 11.41 1.43 21.55
N MET A 383 10.26 0.79 21.80
CA MET A 383 10.22 -0.60 22.30
C MET A 383 11.03 -1.54 21.42
N THR A 384 10.89 -1.43 20.09
CA THR A 384 11.64 -2.24 19.12
C THR A 384 13.14 -1.98 19.20
N LYS A 385 13.56 -0.70 19.15
CA LYS A 385 14.97 -0.27 19.25
C LYS A 385 15.61 -0.78 20.56
N THR A 386 14.92 -0.68 21.70
CA THR A 386 15.40 -1.20 23.00
C THR A 386 15.44 -2.73 23.06
N VAL A 387 14.44 -3.46 22.57
CA VAL A 387 14.45 -4.94 22.58
C VAL A 387 15.62 -5.50 21.75
N ILE A 388 16.00 -4.85 20.65
CA ILE A 388 17.18 -5.22 19.86
C ILE A 388 18.47 -5.00 20.66
N LEU A 389 18.58 -3.91 21.42
CA LEU A 389 19.77 -3.63 22.25
C LEU A 389 19.96 -4.70 23.34
N VAL A 390 18.90 -4.99 24.11
CA VAL A 390 18.93 -6.04 25.15
C VAL A 390 19.18 -7.42 24.54
N ALA A 391 18.66 -7.69 23.33
CA ALA A 391 18.97 -8.92 22.60
C ALA A 391 20.46 -9.04 22.25
N LYS A 392 21.10 -7.94 21.83
CA LYS A 392 22.53 -7.94 21.47
C LYS A 392 23.41 -8.17 22.68
N GLU A 393 23.11 -7.54 23.82
CA GLU A 393 23.79 -7.86 25.08
C GLU A 393 23.63 -9.34 25.46
N ALA A 394 22.42 -9.87 25.34
CA ALA A 394 22.16 -11.29 25.59
C ALA A 394 22.95 -12.22 24.65
N ALA A 395 23.13 -11.84 23.38
CA ALA A 395 23.94 -12.58 22.42
C ALA A 395 25.44 -12.54 22.79
N ASP A 396 25.95 -11.39 23.17
CA ASP A 396 27.36 -11.21 23.55
C ASP A 396 27.69 -11.94 24.86
N LEU A 397 26.77 -11.95 25.84
CA LEU A 397 26.87 -12.77 27.05
C LEU A 397 26.78 -14.28 26.76
N ASN A 398 26.07 -14.71 25.71
CA ASN A 398 26.12 -16.10 25.25
C ASN A 398 27.46 -16.40 24.55
N ALA A 399 28.05 -15.44 23.82
CA ALA A 399 29.36 -15.60 23.18
C ALA A 399 30.49 -15.73 24.20
N ASP A 400 30.46 -14.97 25.29
CA ASP A 400 31.43 -15.10 26.40
C ASP A 400 31.30 -16.41 27.21
N LYS A 401 30.27 -17.23 26.96
CA LYS A 401 30.18 -18.61 27.47
C LYS A 401 30.89 -19.64 26.59
N ILE A 402 31.45 -19.24 25.44
CA ILE A 402 32.32 -20.11 24.65
C ILE A 402 33.66 -20.24 25.39
N MET A 403 33.97 -21.44 25.85
CA MET A 403 35.18 -21.78 26.61
C MET A 403 35.61 -23.20 26.25
N TYR A 404 36.90 -23.50 26.32
CA TYR A 404 37.40 -24.83 25.93
C TYR A 404 37.03 -25.92 26.95
N LYS A 405 36.88 -25.55 28.23
CA LYS A 405 36.43 -26.41 29.33
C LYS A 405 35.65 -25.61 30.37
N ASP A 406 34.73 -26.26 31.10
CA ASP A 406 33.87 -25.63 32.11
C ASP A 406 34.60 -25.19 33.39
N ASP A 407 35.73 -25.83 33.72
CA ASP A 407 36.57 -25.56 34.89
C ASP A 407 37.58 -24.41 34.67
N MET A 408 37.89 -24.08 33.40
CA MET A 408 38.97 -23.16 33.03
C MET A 408 38.46 -21.90 32.31
N LYS A 409 37.82 -21.00 33.06
CA LYS A 409 37.28 -19.71 32.55
C LYS A 409 38.29 -18.80 31.84
N SER A 410 39.59 -18.96 32.12
CA SER A 410 40.69 -18.25 31.45
C SER A 410 41.02 -18.81 30.06
N GLU A 411 40.65 -20.06 29.77
CA GLU A 411 40.93 -20.74 28.50
C GLU A 411 39.73 -20.64 27.54
N LYS A 412 39.65 -19.52 26.79
CA LYS A 412 38.59 -19.28 25.79
C LYS A 412 39.14 -18.87 24.41
N PRO A 413 38.44 -19.18 23.29
CA PRO A 413 38.84 -18.77 21.93
C PRO A 413 38.47 -17.29 21.68
N THR A 414 39.28 -16.37 22.19
CA THR A 414 39.01 -14.92 22.14
C THR A 414 38.74 -14.39 20.73
N GLU A 415 39.48 -14.83 19.70
CA GLU A 415 39.26 -14.35 18.33
C GLU A 415 37.94 -14.85 17.74
N LEU A 416 37.52 -16.07 18.07
CA LEU A 416 36.22 -16.60 17.68
C LEU A 416 35.08 -15.82 18.37
N ILE A 417 35.24 -15.50 19.65
CA ILE A 417 34.26 -14.72 20.43
C ILE A 417 34.14 -13.32 19.83
N ASN A 418 35.26 -12.62 19.63
CA ASN A 418 35.29 -11.28 19.01
C ASN A 418 34.57 -11.28 17.65
N LYS A 419 34.87 -12.27 16.80
CA LYS A 419 34.24 -12.45 15.49
C LYS A 419 32.73 -12.65 15.57
N ILE A 420 32.28 -13.48 16.50
CA ILE A 420 30.86 -13.71 16.78
C ILE A 420 30.16 -12.40 17.19
N LYS A 421 30.78 -11.60 18.07
CA LYS A 421 30.25 -10.28 18.45
C LYS A 421 30.15 -9.32 17.27
N THR A 422 31.06 -9.37 16.28
CA THR A 422 30.90 -8.56 15.05
C THR A 422 29.66 -8.93 14.23
N PHE A 423 29.17 -10.17 14.33
CA PHE A 423 27.88 -10.55 13.73
C PHE A 423 26.70 -10.06 14.57
N THR A 424 26.77 -10.14 15.91
CA THR A 424 25.79 -9.53 16.82
C THR A 424 25.60 -8.04 16.52
N MET A 425 26.70 -7.29 16.38
CA MET A 425 26.67 -5.85 16.12
C MET A 425 25.93 -5.50 14.82
N LYS A 426 26.13 -6.28 13.75
CA LYS A 426 25.55 -6.06 12.42
C LYS A 426 24.06 -6.36 12.31
N ALA A 427 23.48 -7.17 13.20
CA ALA A 427 22.06 -7.50 13.16
C ALA A 427 21.17 -6.26 13.35
N THR A 428 20.06 -6.18 12.64
CA THR A 428 19.15 -5.01 12.62
C THR A 428 17.77 -5.30 13.19
N THR A 429 17.39 -6.58 13.30
CA THR A 429 16.08 -7.05 13.75
C THR A 429 16.18 -7.99 14.94
N ILE A 430 15.09 -8.11 15.69
CA ILE A 430 14.96 -9.03 16.84
C ILE A 430 15.21 -10.48 16.39
N THR A 431 14.63 -10.89 15.27
CA THR A 431 14.74 -12.25 14.71
C THR A 431 16.17 -12.62 14.30
N GLU A 432 16.94 -11.68 13.74
CA GLU A 432 18.37 -11.91 13.44
C GLU A 432 19.16 -12.18 14.73
N VAL A 433 18.93 -11.39 15.79
CA VAL A 433 19.65 -11.57 17.06
C VAL A 433 19.21 -12.84 17.78
N ASP A 434 17.93 -13.22 17.76
CA ASP A 434 17.46 -14.52 18.26
C ASP A 434 18.14 -15.70 17.54
N ASN A 435 18.25 -15.62 16.21
CA ASN A 435 18.94 -16.63 15.39
C ASN A 435 20.45 -16.69 15.69
N ILE A 436 21.08 -15.54 15.96
CA ILE A 436 22.46 -15.46 16.43
C ILE A 436 22.61 -16.13 17.80
N ILE A 437 21.75 -15.82 18.78
CA ILE A 437 21.72 -16.46 20.11
C ILE A 437 21.58 -17.98 20.00
N ALA A 438 20.74 -18.47 19.10
CA ALA A 438 20.57 -19.91 18.85
C ALA A 438 21.87 -20.54 18.32
N LYS A 439 22.48 -19.98 17.27
CA LYS A 439 23.72 -20.49 16.68
C LYS A 439 24.92 -20.42 17.64
N ILE A 440 24.99 -19.39 18.49
CA ILE A 440 26.03 -19.29 19.52
C ILE A 440 25.95 -20.46 20.51
N LYS A 441 24.75 -20.88 20.94
CA LYS A 441 24.59 -22.03 21.85
C LYS A 441 25.07 -23.35 21.23
N GLU A 442 24.88 -23.53 19.92
CA GLU A 442 25.46 -24.66 19.19
C GLU A 442 26.99 -24.60 19.16
N VAL A 443 27.57 -23.41 18.92
CA VAL A 443 29.03 -23.20 18.94
C VAL A 443 29.63 -23.49 20.33
N VAL A 444 28.99 -23.03 21.42
CA VAL A 444 29.41 -23.35 22.82
C VAL A 444 29.51 -24.87 23.03
N THR A 445 28.54 -25.63 22.51
CA THR A 445 28.52 -27.09 22.62
C THR A 445 29.65 -27.71 21.80
N LYS A 446 29.76 -27.37 20.51
CA LYS A 446 30.78 -27.92 19.61
C LYS A 446 32.21 -27.66 20.07
N VAL A 447 32.51 -26.45 20.54
CA VAL A 447 33.86 -26.09 21.01
C VAL A 447 34.30 -26.98 22.18
N LYS A 448 33.37 -27.30 23.10
CA LYS A 448 33.63 -28.21 24.21
C LYS A 448 33.78 -29.66 23.74
N ASP A 449 32.90 -30.12 22.85
CA ASP A 449 32.97 -31.51 22.34
C ASP A 449 34.24 -31.79 21.53
N ILE A 450 34.75 -30.83 20.75
CA ILE A 450 36.03 -30.97 20.05
C ILE A 450 37.19 -31.11 21.05
N ILE A 451 37.27 -30.23 22.06
CA ILE A 451 38.36 -30.27 23.05
C ILE A 451 38.26 -31.49 23.98
N LYS A 452 37.05 -31.92 24.35
CA LYS A 452 36.82 -33.11 25.18
C LYS A 452 37.32 -34.40 24.54
N ASN A 453 37.31 -34.48 23.21
CA ASN A 453 37.72 -35.65 22.45
C ASN A 453 39.13 -35.53 21.84
N ALA A 454 39.90 -34.49 22.19
CA ALA A 454 41.14 -34.09 21.52
C ALA A 454 42.31 -35.10 21.59
N ASN A 455 42.26 -36.09 22.48
CA ASN A 455 43.23 -37.19 22.59
C ASN A 455 44.71 -36.75 22.55
N GLY A 456 45.07 -35.67 23.28
CA GLY A 456 46.44 -35.15 23.34
C GLY A 456 46.78 -34.09 22.27
N LYS A 457 45.82 -33.70 21.42
CA LYS A 457 45.98 -32.62 20.42
C LYS A 457 45.42 -31.27 20.87
N GLU A 458 45.14 -31.07 22.17
CA GLU A 458 44.35 -29.94 22.69
C GLU A 458 44.92 -28.58 22.24
N ALA A 459 46.24 -28.42 22.22
CA ALA A 459 46.88 -27.17 21.79
C ALA A 459 46.66 -26.87 20.29
N GLU A 460 46.69 -27.89 19.43
CA GLU A 460 46.44 -27.74 17.99
C GLU A 460 44.97 -27.41 17.72
N LEU A 461 44.04 -28.12 18.39
CA LEU A 461 42.61 -27.91 18.22
C LEU A 461 42.16 -26.56 18.79
N LYS A 462 42.66 -26.14 19.96
CA LYS A 462 42.46 -24.78 20.51
C LYS A 462 42.85 -23.72 19.48
N LYS A 463 44.04 -23.83 18.88
CA LYS A 463 44.49 -22.88 17.85
C LYS A 463 43.57 -22.87 16.64
N LYS A 464 43.20 -24.05 16.11
CA LYS A 464 42.26 -24.16 14.97
C LYS A 464 40.89 -23.52 15.25
N ILE A 465 40.37 -23.67 16.46
CA ILE A 465 39.08 -23.09 16.89
C ILE A 465 39.19 -21.55 17.03
N ASN A 466 40.27 -21.05 17.62
CA ASN A 466 40.49 -19.61 17.78
C ASN A 466 40.65 -18.90 16.43
N ASP A 467 41.52 -19.44 15.57
CA ASP A 467 41.96 -18.80 14.33
C ASP A 467 40.96 -19.01 13.15
N LEU A 468 39.73 -19.47 13.45
CA LEU A 468 38.70 -19.82 12.47
C LEU A 468 38.40 -18.70 11.47
N LYS A 469 38.56 -18.99 10.18
CA LYS A 469 38.19 -18.08 9.08
C LYS A 469 36.76 -18.38 8.63
N ALA A 470 35.85 -17.45 8.92
CA ALA A 470 34.45 -17.54 8.58
C ALA A 470 33.82 -16.13 8.49
N ASP A 471 32.96 -15.93 7.51
CA ASP A 471 32.27 -14.67 7.23
C ASP A 471 30.81 -14.70 7.71
N SER A 472 30.36 -15.81 8.29
CA SER A 472 29.05 -16.01 8.92
C SER A 472 29.09 -17.03 10.06
N LEU A 473 28.06 -17.04 10.91
CA LEU A 473 27.88 -18.06 11.97
C LEU A 473 27.63 -19.46 11.43
N ASP A 474 26.99 -19.60 10.26
CA ASP A 474 26.79 -20.92 9.63
C ASP A 474 28.11 -21.49 9.08
N GLN A 475 28.98 -20.60 8.59
CA GLN A 475 30.34 -20.98 8.23
C GLN A 475 31.18 -21.33 9.47
N ILE A 476 31.07 -20.61 10.60
CA ILE A 476 31.67 -21.04 11.88
C ILE A 476 31.20 -22.46 12.24
N LYS A 477 29.89 -22.72 12.19
CA LYS A 477 29.31 -24.03 12.49
C LYS A 477 29.87 -25.14 11.59
N SER A 478 30.04 -24.84 10.29
CA SER A 478 30.55 -25.75 9.25
C SER A 478 32.05 -26.00 9.36
N GLU A 479 32.87 -24.98 9.63
CA GLU A 479 34.31 -25.18 9.86
C GLU A 479 34.57 -25.97 11.15
N LEU A 480 33.78 -25.74 12.21
CA LEU A 480 33.84 -26.57 13.44
C LEU A 480 33.54 -28.05 13.15
N ASP A 481 32.59 -28.39 12.26
CA ASP A 481 32.31 -29.78 11.87
C ASP A 481 33.48 -30.45 11.12
N LYS A 482 34.40 -29.68 10.53
CA LYS A 482 35.59 -30.20 9.85
C LYS A 482 36.75 -30.45 10.82
N ILE A 483 36.72 -29.87 12.03
CA ILE A 483 37.74 -30.08 13.06
C ILE A 483 37.51 -31.46 13.72
N LYS A 484 38.08 -32.50 13.09
CA LYS A 484 38.14 -33.84 13.68
C LYS A 484 39.03 -33.83 14.93
N PRO A 485 38.60 -34.46 16.04
CA PRO A 485 39.42 -34.58 17.26
C PRO A 485 40.74 -35.37 17.09
#